data_AF-F0WZM5-F1
#
_entry.id   AF-F0WZM5-F1
#
_cell.length_a   1.000
_cell.length_b   1.000
_cell.length_c   1.000
_cell.angle_alpha   90.00
_cell.angle_beta   90.00
_cell.angle_gamma   90.00
#
_symmetry.space_group_name_H-M   'P 1'
#
loop_
_entity.id
_entity.type
_entity.pdbx_description
1 polymer ?
#
loop_
_entity_poly.entity_id
_entity_poly.type
_entity_poly.pdbx_seq_one_letter_code
_entity_poly.pdbx_strand_id
1 'polypeptide(L)'
;MSKHDISKLTTKFVRQTVEKDVHVSLNNHKEVLKRLMHHELRKIRAQKVAKRVVPAPWRLSQRRESVKMALDYIYRNLTCDSSQFDAFSLHAIQFFHDIQIVENGEIQEACVLYARLLSSLRLRSERFRDFRWDPDSVPSPEQVVELIRSVFTLERVGLAHVYRSPLLSFFDKLPPAFSSMHYLGWSPSLGPPSSSDPEKSIYDQIAQAILLTYFARALNISIGCSITQVFQYIPDFYPYKSHAELSNSEYRSQFHLIFLIVMVVTDFGALRCDQEILPHEYHYLRSQIPQLVVRQDFALLGEASLKCFPGSDHRDLVRRASAMLLTSQQDDGSWRSVNENDMQETYHTTMSALTALIEPRWTGFAPSIPEVTSLLETNLSAIIESITKNKNSLRPSKYMSSPSRNKTRPSGGFGPHPKQISLDARLSHDTRSNTATSLKRTNSDSSSSNSSKSVQSTHAHTASSHPDLVPQEDLGKQITSLQCMLTDAGDVKNILSSLAIHVLKKLSGMTLNVEVLKSTGVGRIISKLKKHKDGEVSRLAQILIKKWKRDFF
;
A
#
# COMPACT_ATOMS: atom_id res chain seq x y z
N MET A 1 16.66 1.87 -33.68
CA MET A 1 17.99 2.42 -33.32
C MET A 1 18.85 1.30 -32.73
N SER A 2 20.04 1.08 -33.28
CA SER A 2 20.88 -0.10 -33.03
C SER A 2 21.35 -0.23 -31.58
N LYS A 3 21.41 -1.47 -31.06
CA LYS A 3 22.05 -1.82 -29.78
C LYS A 3 23.52 -1.37 -29.81
N HIS A 4 23.83 -0.20 -29.24
CA HIS A 4 25.21 0.24 -29.11
C HIS A 4 25.92 -0.59 -28.04
N ASP A 5 26.93 -1.30 -28.49
CA ASP A 5 27.85 -2.05 -27.64
C ASP A 5 28.68 -1.06 -26.81
N ILE A 6 28.70 -1.23 -25.49
CA ILE A 6 29.34 -0.27 -24.54
C ILE A 6 30.83 -0.12 -24.86
N SER A 7 31.45 -1.16 -25.42
CA SER A 7 32.83 -1.20 -25.88
C SER A 7 33.16 -0.14 -26.95
N LYS A 8 32.16 0.39 -27.65
CA LYS A 8 32.32 1.37 -28.73
C LYS A 8 32.08 2.83 -28.29
N LEU A 9 31.61 3.06 -27.06
CA LEU A 9 31.30 4.39 -26.56
C LEU A 9 32.58 5.14 -26.14
N THR A 10 33.25 5.76 -27.10
CA THR A 10 34.42 6.61 -26.88
C THR A 10 34.05 8.09 -27.02
N THR A 11 34.81 8.99 -26.41
CA THR A 11 34.65 10.45 -26.60
C THR A 11 34.72 10.84 -28.08
N LYS A 12 35.51 10.13 -28.89
CA LYS A 12 35.60 10.31 -30.35
C LYS A 12 34.28 9.98 -31.06
N PHE A 13 33.60 8.91 -30.64
CA PHE A 13 32.32 8.50 -31.20
C PHE A 13 31.20 9.50 -30.82
N VAL A 14 31.09 9.87 -29.55
CA VAL A 14 30.11 10.86 -29.07
C VAL A 14 30.31 12.20 -29.78
N ARG A 15 31.56 12.59 -30.00
CA ARG A 15 31.92 13.79 -30.75
C ARG A 15 31.43 13.74 -32.20
N GLN A 16 31.76 12.70 -32.94
CA GLN A 16 31.36 12.58 -34.34
C GLN A 16 29.85 12.58 -34.53
N THR A 17 29.10 11.96 -33.62
CA THR A 17 27.64 11.93 -33.69
C THR A 17 27.03 13.31 -33.38
N VAL A 18 27.49 14.00 -32.33
CA VAL A 18 26.96 15.31 -31.95
C VAL A 18 27.38 16.41 -32.94
N GLU A 19 28.61 16.37 -33.46
CA GLU A 19 29.07 17.29 -34.51
C GLU A 19 28.28 17.07 -35.80
N LYS A 20 27.88 15.83 -36.12
CA LYS A 20 27.03 15.52 -37.28
C LYS A 20 25.59 16.04 -37.11
N ASP A 21 25.02 15.93 -35.92
CA ASP A 21 23.62 16.30 -35.68
C ASP A 21 23.43 17.81 -35.38
N VAL A 22 24.41 18.46 -34.76
CA VAL A 22 24.30 19.86 -34.29
C VAL A 22 25.15 20.82 -35.11
N HIS A 23 26.01 20.31 -36.01
CA HIS A 23 26.87 21.10 -36.91
C HIS A 23 27.80 22.11 -36.18
N VAL A 24 28.09 21.87 -34.89
CA VAL A 24 29.00 22.70 -34.07
C VAL A 24 30.24 21.88 -33.73
N SER A 25 31.44 22.43 -33.95
CA SER A 25 32.70 21.74 -33.63
C SER A 25 32.96 21.68 -32.12
N LEU A 26 33.17 20.48 -31.60
CA LEU A 26 33.47 20.22 -30.19
C LEU A 26 34.97 19.96 -29.96
N ASN A 27 35.85 20.32 -30.92
CA ASN A 27 37.30 20.11 -30.87
C ASN A 27 37.95 20.57 -29.56
N ASN A 28 37.51 21.73 -29.04
CA ASN A 28 38.07 22.36 -27.84
C ASN A 28 37.22 22.17 -26.57
N HIS A 29 36.08 21.46 -26.66
CA HIS A 29 35.12 21.34 -25.56
C HIS A 29 35.19 19.96 -24.87
N LYS A 30 36.40 19.59 -24.42
CA LYS A 30 36.69 18.27 -23.81
C LYS A 30 35.77 17.96 -22.62
N GLU A 31 35.45 18.95 -21.79
CA GLU A 31 34.57 18.76 -20.63
C GLU A 31 33.10 18.54 -21.00
N VAL A 32 32.60 19.22 -22.04
CA VAL A 32 31.23 19.01 -22.54
C VAL A 32 31.09 17.61 -23.12
N LEU A 33 32.08 17.16 -23.89
CA LEU A 33 32.18 15.81 -24.42
C LEU A 33 32.23 14.74 -23.33
N LYS A 34 33.01 14.98 -22.27
CA LYS A 34 33.09 14.09 -21.12
C LYS A 34 31.73 13.99 -20.40
N ARG A 35 31.03 15.12 -20.23
CA ARG A 35 29.68 15.14 -19.61
C ARG A 35 28.64 14.42 -20.45
N LEU A 36 28.61 14.62 -21.77
CA LEU A 36 27.71 13.93 -22.69
C LEU A 36 27.97 12.41 -22.71
N MET A 37 29.24 12.01 -22.77
CA MET A 37 29.62 10.59 -22.66
C MET A 37 29.20 9.99 -21.31
N HIS A 38 29.39 10.70 -20.19
CA HIS A 38 28.92 10.25 -18.87
C HIS A 38 27.39 10.19 -18.78
N HIS A 39 26.68 11.08 -19.46
CA HIS A 39 25.21 11.04 -19.53
C HIS A 39 24.73 9.78 -20.28
N GLU A 40 25.31 9.47 -21.45
CA GLU A 40 24.96 8.26 -22.19
C GLU A 40 25.40 6.97 -21.48
N LEU A 41 26.57 6.95 -20.82
CA LEU A 41 26.98 5.82 -19.98
C LEU A 41 26.02 5.61 -18.80
N ARG A 42 25.51 6.69 -18.18
CA ARG A 42 24.49 6.60 -17.13
C ARG A 42 23.18 6.04 -17.67
N LYS A 43 22.72 6.49 -18.84
CA LYS A 43 21.50 5.99 -19.51
C LYS A 43 21.60 4.51 -19.87
N ILE A 44 22.73 4.07 -20.41
CA ILE A 44 22.96 2.66 -20.76
C ILE A 44 23.09 1.80 -19.50
N ARG A 45 23.76 2.28 -18.44
CA ARG A 45 23.82 1.60 -17.14
C ARG A 45 22.43 1.48 -16.51
N ALA A 46 21.63 2.55 -16.52
CA ALA A 46 20.25 2.55 -16.05
C ALA A 46 19.39 1.54 -16.83
N GLN A 47 19.53 1.44 -18.16
CA GLN A 47 18.86 0.43 -18.97
C GLN A 47 19.33 -1.00 -18.69
N LYS A 48 20.63 -1.23 -18.43
CA LYS A 48 21.16 -2.55 -18.06
C LYS A 48 20.73 -2.97 -16.66
N VAL A 49 20.71 -2.05 -15.71
CA VAL A 49 20.15 -2.27 -14.37
C VAL A 49 18.66 -2.56 -14.50
N ALA A 50 17.88 -1.75 -15.22
CA ALA A 50 16.46 -2.00 -15.47
C ALA A 50 16.18 -3.39 -16.07
N LYS A 51 17.04 -3.89 -16.98
CA LYS A 51 16.94 -5.25 -17.56
C LYS A 51 17.30 -6.39 -16.59
N ARG A 52 18.27 -6.20 -15.70
CA ARG A 52 18.59 -7.16 -14.61
C ARG A 52 17.57 -7.11 -13.47
N VAL A 53 16.76 -6.06 -13.47
CA VAL A 53 15.81 -5.71 -12.42
C VAL A 53 14.37 -5.90 -12.95
N VAL A 54 14.16 -6.70 -14.00
CA VAL A 54 12.82 -7.24 -14.31
C VAL A 54 12.54 -8.36 -13.29
N PRO A 55 11.44 -8.33 -12.52
CA PRO A 55 11.05 -9.47 -11.68
C PRO A 55 11.05 -10.72 -12.56
N ALA A 56 11.63 -11.82 -12.07
CA ALA A 56 11.61 -13.06 -12.83
C ALA A 56 10.16 -13.36 -13.23
N PRO A 57 9.86 -13.76 -14.48
CA PRO A 57 8.49 -13.89 -14.97
C PRO A 57 7.58 -14.74 -14.08
N TRP A 58 8.15 -15.75 -13.41
CA TRP A 58 7.45 -16.62 -12.47
C TRP A 58 7.02 -15.93 -11.16
N ARG A 59 7.67 -14.83 -10.76
CA ARG A 59 7.26 -14.04 -9.60
C ARG A 59 6.08 -13.12 -9.91
N LEU A 60 5.85 -12.79 -11.18
CA LEU A 60 4.70 -11.98 -11.58
C LEU A 60 3.38 -12.74 -11.46
N SER A 61 3.37 -14.04 -11.81
CA SER A 61 2.19 -14.89 -11.63
C SER A 61 1.89 -15.09 -10.15
N GLN A 62 2.91 -15.45 -9.34
CA GLN A 62 2.76 -15.61 -7.90
C GLN A 62 2.26 -14.33 -7.22
N ARG A 63 2.80 -13.16 -7.62
CA ARG A 63 2.32 -11.86 -7.14
C ARG A 63 0.86 -11.64 -7.48
N ARG A 64 0.46 -11.87 -8.73
CA ARG A 64 -0.93 -11.64 -9.17
C ARG A 64 -1.91 -12.54 -8.42
N GLU A 65 -1.55 -13.80 -8.22
CA GLU A 65 -2.32 -14.74 -7.42
C GLU A 65 -2.45 -14.28 -5.97
N SER A 66 -1.33 -13.91 -5.34
CA SER A 66 -1.31 -13.38 -3.98
C SER A 66 -2.17 -12.11 -3.81
N VAL A 67 -2.07 -11.17 -4.74
CA VAL A 67 -2.89 -9.95 -4.77
C VAL A 67 -4.37 -10.29 -4.89
N LYS A 68 -4.75 -11.22 -5.77
CA LYS A 68 -6.14 -11.67 -5.92
C LYS A 68 -6.66 -12.31 -4.64
N MET A 69 -5.91 -13.24 -4.04
CA MET A 69 -6.31 -13.87 -2.78
C MET A 69 -6.55 -12.83 -1.67
N ALA A 70 -5.71 -11.81 -1.59
CA ALA A 70 -5.87 -10.71 -0.64
C ALA A 70 -7.11 -9.85 -0.90
N LEU A 71 -7.37 -9.49 -2.17
CA LEU A 71 -8.57 -8.77 -2.57
C LEU A 71 -9.84 -9.57 -2.22
N ASP A 72 -9.83 -10.86 -2.52
CA ASP A 72 -10.93 -11.79 -2.23
C ASP A 72 -11.13 -11.94 -0.71
N TYR A 73 -10.05 -11.99 0.07
CA TYR A 73 -10.12 -11.98 1.53
C TYR A 73 -10.81 -10.71 2.06
N ILE A 74 -10.33 -9.53 1.64
CA ILE A 74 -10.89 -8.24 2.09
C ILE A 74 -12.38 -8.17 1.75
N TYR A 75 -12.74 -8.49 0.50
CA TYR A 75 -14.13 -8.47 0.06
C TYR A 75 -14.99 -9.43 0.89
N ARG A 76 -14.57 -10.70 1.03
CA ARG A 76 -15.32 -11.71 1.80
C ARG A 76 -15.48 -11.30 3.26
N ASN A 77 -14.40 -10.86 3.91
CA ASN A 77 -14.43 -10.45 5.32
C ASN A 77 -15.48 -9.36 5.56
N LEU A 78 -15.47 -8.32 4.72
CA LEU A 78 -16.44 -7.23 4.83
C LEU A 78 -17.86 -7.66 4.49
N THR A 79 -18.07 -8.63 3.60
CA THR A 79 -19.44 -9.10 3.30
C THR A 79 -20.01 -10.07 4.33
N CYS A 80 -19.16 -10.71 5.13
CA CYS A 80 -19.57 -11.71 6.12
C CYS A 80 -19.80 -11.13 7.52
N ASP A 81 -19.15 -10.01 7.85
CA ASP A 81 -19.24 -9.38 9.17
C ASP A 81 -19.76 -7.93 9.04
N SER A 82 -20.98 -7.68 9.55
CA SER A 82 -21.62 -6.37 9.51
C SER A 82 -20.84 -5.31 10.30
N SER A 83 -20.17 -5.68 11.39
CA SER A 83 -19.41 -4.74 12.21
C SER A 83 -18.16 -4.25 11.46
N GLN A 84 -17.46 -5.18 10.80
CA GLN A 84 -16.33 -4.89 9.92
C GLN A 84 -16.77 -4.09 8.70
N PHE A 85 -17.90 -4.44 8.09
CA PHE A 85 -18.48 -3.71 6.98
C PHE A 85 -18.73 -2.24 7.35
N ASP A 86 -19.36 -2.01 8.49
CA ASP A 86 -19.73 -0.66 8.92
C ASP A 86 -18.50 0.20 9.23
N ALA A 87 -17.46 -0.40 9.79
CA ALA A 87 -16.20 0.26 10.13
C ALA A 87 -15.34 0.56 8.90
N PHE A 88 -15.21 -0.38 7.96
CA PHE A 88 -14.14 -0.34 6.95
C PHE A 88 -14.59 -0.33 5.49
N SER A 89 -15.89 -0.44 5.20
CA SER A 89 -16.38 -0.48 3.81
C SER A 89 -15.96 0.72 2.97
N LEU A 90 -16.06 1.95 3.50
CA LEU A 90 -15.63 3.16 2.77
C LEU A 90 -14.13 3.13 2.46
N HIS A 91 -13.31 2.71 3.43
CA HIS A 91 -11.87 2.58 3.25
C HIS A 91 -11.54 1.53 2.17
N ALA A 92 -12.19 0.37 2.19
CA ALA A 92 -12.00 -0.67 1.18
C ALA A 92 -12.47 -0.25 -0.22
N ILE A 93 -13.60 0.48 -0.32
CA ILE A 93 -14.09 1.00 -1.60
C ILE A 93 -13.08 1.98 -2.20
N GLN A 94 -12.60 2.94 -1.39
CA GLN A 94 -11.58 3.90 -1.82
C GLN A 94 -10.30 3.18 -2.26
N PHE A 95 -9.83 2.22 -1.46
CA PHE A 95 -8.62 1.47 -1.75
C PHE A 95 -8.72 0.64 -3.04
N PHE A 96 -9.83 -0.06 -3.26
CA PHE A 96 -10.09 -0.76 -4.51
C PHE A 96 -10.18 0.21 -5.69
N HIS A 97 -10.79 1.38 -5.49
CA HIS A 97 -10.82 2.44 -6.48
C HIS A 97 -9.40 2.91 -6.85
N ASP A 98 -8.50 3.06 -5.89
CA ASP A 98 -7.16 3.55 -6.16
C ASP A 98 -6.29 2.47 -6.84
N ILE A 99 -6.46 1.19 -6.47
CA ILE A 99 -5.79 0.08 -7.15
C ILE A 99 -6.24 -0.06 -8.62
N GLN A 100 -7.54 0.07 -8.94
CA GLN A 100 -7.99 -0.06 -10.33
C GLN A 100 -7.42 1.02 -11.26
N ILE A 101 -6.97 2.15 -10.74
CA ILE A 101 -6.33 3.22 -11.54
C ILE A 101 -4.93 2.79 -11.96
N VAL A 102 -4.21 2.14 -11.04
CA VAL A 102 -2.78 1.87 -11.18
C VAL A 102 -2.46 0.46 -11.66
N GLU A 103 -3.35 -0.52 -11.50
CA GLU A 103 -3.17 -1.90 -11.99
C GLU A 103 -3.90 -2.15 -13.32
N ASN A 104 -3.69 -3.33 -13.89
CA ASN A 104 -4.35 -3.75 -15.13
C ASN A 104 -4.81 -5.21 -15.12
N GLY A 105 -5.65 -5.55 -16.10
CA GLY A 105 -6.16 -6.90 -16.30
C GLY A 105 -7.00 -7.38 -15.12
N GLU A 106 -6.80 -8.62 -14.71
CA GLU A 106 -7.69 -9.29 -13.75
C GLU A 106 -7.69 -8.65 -12.35
N ILE A 107 -6.60 -8.01 -11.92
CA ILE A 107 -6.55 -7.27 -10.65
C ILE A 107 -7.44 -6.03 -10.74
N GLN A 108 -7.30 -5.26 -11.81
CA GLN A 108 -8.12 -4.09 -12.07
C GLN A 108 -9.60 -4.46 -12.15
N GLU A 109 -9.94 -5.53 -12.89
CA GLU A 109 -11.31 -6.02 -13.02
C GLU A 109 -11.91 -6.44 -11.66
N ALA A 110 -11.14 -7.14 -10.82
CA ALA A 110 -11.56 -7.50 -9.46
C ALA A 110 -11.80 -6.28 -8.59
N CYS A 111 -10.90 -5.29 -8.61
CA CYS A 111 -11.06 -4.04 -7.87
C CYS A 111 -12.29 -3.25 -8.32
N VAL A 112 -12.54 -3.12 -9.63
CA VAL A 112 -13.74 -2.48 -10.18
C VAL A 112 -15.01 -3.19 -9.66
N LEU A 113 -15.01 -4.52 -9.73
CA LEU A 113 -16.15 -5.33 -9.29
C LEU A 113 -16.40 -5.16 -7.78
N TYR A 114 -15.39 -5.34 -6.95
CA TYR A 114 -15.52 -5.26 -5.50
C TYR A 114 -15.85 -3.86 -5.01
N ALA A 115 -15.25 -2.82 -5.59
CA ALA A 115 -15.62 -1.44 -5.28
C ALA A 115 -17.11 -1.20 -5.53
N ARG A 116 -17.65 -1.66 -6.68
CA ARG A 116 -19.07 -1.50 -7.02
C ARG A 116 -20.00 -2.34 -6.15
N LEU A 117 -19.63 -3.58 -5.84
CA LEU A 117 -20.42 -4.46 -4.98
C LEU A 117 -20.50 -3.92 -3.55
N LEU A 118 -19.36 -3.56 -2.95
CA LEU A 118 -19.32 -2.97 -1.61
C LEU A 118 -20.07 -1.63 -1.57
N SER A 119 -19.95 -0.81 -2.61
CA SER A 119 -20.70 0.46 -2.68
C SER A 119 -22.22 0.23 -2.75
N SER A 120 -22.65 -0.77 -3.53
CA SER A 120 -24.06 -1.15 -3.61
C SER A 120 -24.61 -1.67 -2.28
N LEU A 121 -23.79 -2.41 -1.53
CA LEU A 121 -24.12 -2.84 -0.16
C LEU A 121 -24.18 -1.65 0.79
N ARG A 122 -23.24 -0.70 0.69
CA ARG A 122 -23.20 0.48 1.56
C ARG A 122 -24.45 1.34 1.41
N LEU A 123 -24.89 1.57 0.17
CA LEU A 123 -26.14 2.29 -0.11
C LEU A 123 -27.40 1.59 0.42
N ARG A 124 -27.33 0.26 0.64
CA ARG A 124 -28.44 -0.53 1.18
C ARG A 124 -28.37 -0.73 2.68
N SER A 125 -27.22 -0.46 3.32
CA SER A 125 -26.97 -0.68 4.74
C SER A 125 -27.93 0.13 5.62
N GLU A 126 -28.29 -0.44 6.77
CA GLU A 126 -29.14 0.23 7.76
C GLU A 126 -28.51 1.53 8.23
N ARG A 127 -27.19 1.52 8.53
CA ARG A 127 -26.43 2.72 8.89
C ARG A 127 -26.55 3.87 7.89
N PHE A 128 -26.57 3.58 6.58
CA PHE A 128 -26.78 4.60 5.55
C PHE A 128 -28.23 5.12 5.50
N ARG A 129 -29.21 4.25 5.81
CA ARG A 129 -30.63 4.63 5.89
C ARG A 129 -30.94 5.42 7.17
N ASP A 130 -30.26 5.09 8.26
CA ASP A 130 -30.36 5.73 9.56
C ASP A 130 -29.62 7.07 9.58
N PHE A 131 -28.63 7.24 8.70
CA PHE A 131 -28.09 8.54 8.35
C PHE A 131 -29.17 9.35 7.62
N ARG A 132 -30.13 9.89 8.37
CA ARG A 132 -31.11 10.86 7.88
C ARG A 132 -30.55 12.25 8.12
N TRP A 133 -30.18 12.91 7.04
CA TRP A 133 -29.95 14.35 7.06
C TRP A 133 -31.31 15.05 7.10
N ASP A 134 -31.85 15.22 8.31
CA ASP A 134 -33.09 15.97 8.52
C ASP A 134 -32.83 17.46 8.24
N PRO A 135 -33.52 18.08 7.26
CA PRO A 135 -33.35 19.48 6.90
C PRO A 135 -33.51 20.45 8.08
N ASP A 136 -34.30 20.06 9.08
CA ASP A 136 -34.62 20.87 10.26
C ASP A 136 -33.68 20.63 11.44
N SER A 137 -32.80 19.62 11.34
CA SER A 137 -31.79 19.29 12.37
C SER A 137 -30.40 19.83 12.00
N VAL A 138 -29.61 20.19 13.01
CA VAL A 138 -28.19 20.48 12.83
C VAL A 138 -27.41 19.18 13.01
N PRO A 139 -26.73 18.65 11.98
CA PRO A 139 -25.96 17.41 12.09
C PRO A 139 -24.75 17.61 13.01
N SER A 140 -24.24 16.54 13.63
CA SER A 140 -23.00 16.61 14.40
C SER A 140 -21.78 16.77 13.47
N PRO A 141 -20.65 17.34 13.95
CA PRO A 141 -19.41 17.42 13.16
C PRO A 141 -18.95 16.06 12.63
N GLU A 142 -19.07 14.99 13.42
CA GLU A 142 -18.70 13.62 13.05
C GLU A 142 -19.59 13.10 11.93
N GLN A 143 -20.90 13.39 11.97
CA GLN A 143 -21.82 13.04 10.89
C GLN A 143 -21.44 13.74 9.58
N VAL A 144 -21.05 15.01 9.64
CA VAL A 144 -20.58 15.76 8.47
C VAL A 144 -19.28 15.18 7.92
N VAL A 145 -18.32 14.83 8.78
CA VAL A 145 -17.05 14.20 8.39
C VAL A 145 -17.29 12.86 7.70
N GLU A 146 -18.13 11.99 8.28
CA GLU A 146 -18.50 10.71 7.68
C GLU A 146 -19.19 10.92 6.32
N LEU A 147 -20.02 11.95 6.20
CA LEU A 147 -20.68 12.28 4.95
C LEU A 147 -19.70 12.75 3.87
N ILE A 148 -18.74 13.61 4.22
CA ILE A 148 -17.67 14.05 3.31
C ILE A 148 -16.92 12.83 2.76
N ARG A 149 -16.53 11.89 3.64
CA ARG A 149 -15.86 10.64 3.26
C ARG A 149 -16.72 9.78 2.33
N SER A 150 -17.99 9.58 2.69
CA SER A 150 -18.94 8.77 1.93
C SER A 150 -19.21 9.35 0.54
N VAL A 151 -19.47 10.66 0.45
CA VAL A 151 -19.68 11.38 -0.82
C VAL A 151 -18.44 11.26 -1.70
N PHE A 152 -17.26 11.58 -1.17
CA PHE A 152 -16.00 11.50 -1.91
C PHE A 152 -15.76 10.09 -2.47
N THR A 153 -15.92 9.07 -1.63
CA THR A 153 -15.65 7.67 -1.97
C THR A 153 -16.63 7.14 -3.03
N LEU A 154 -17.93 7.38 -2.84
CA LEU A 154 -18.98 6.86 -3.73
C LEU A 154 -18.99 7.57 -5.10
N GLU A 155 -18.72 8.87 -5.14
CA GLU A 155 -18.65 9.60 -6.42
C GLU A 155 -17.45 9.16 -7.27
N ARG A 156 -16.32 8.81 -6.65
CA ARG A 156 -15.14 8.27 -7.36
C ARG A 156 -15.42 6.95 -8.09
N VAL A 157 -16.27 6.09 -7.53
CA VAL A 157 -16.68 4.84 -8.19
C VAL A 157 -17.84 5.04 -9.18
N GLY A 158 -18.26 6.29 -9.42
CA GLY A 158 -19.29 6.66 -10.37
C GLY A 158 -20.73 6.53 -9.83
N LEU A 159 -20.92 6.56 -8.52
CA LEU A 159 -22.24 6.51 -7.89
C LEU A 159 -22.61 7.86 -7.30
N ALA A 160 -23.78 8.37 -7.67
CA ALA A 160 -24.30 9.61 -7.12
C ALA A 160 -24.69 9.43 -5.66
N HIS A 161 -24.21 10.33 -4.80
CA HIS A 161 -24.55 10.33 -3.38
C HIS A 161 -25.81 11.16 -3.12
N VAL A 162 -26.84 10.58 -2.49
CA VAL A 162 -28.15 11.24 -2.30
C VAL A 162 -28.04 12.56 -1.54
N TYR A 163 -27.10 12.62 -0.59
CA TYR A 163 -26.85 13.78 0.25
C TYR A 163 -25.79 14.76 -0.31
N ARG A 164 -25.34 14.60 -1.56
CA ARG A 164 -24.34 15.52 -2.16
C ARG A 164 -24.83 16.96 -2.15
N SER A 165 -26.05 17.20 -2.64
CA SER A 165 -26.63 18.54 -2.70
C SER A 165 -26.91 19.10 -1.30
N PRO A 166 -27.58 18.37 -0.38
CA PRO A 166 -27.73 18.81 1.01
C PRO A 166 -26.42 19.17 1.71
N LEU A 167 -25.35 18.39 1.47
CA LEU A 167 -24.02 18.66 2.02
C LEU A 167 -23.46 19.99 1.51
N LEU A 168 -23.54 20.25 0.19
CA LEU A 168 -23.09 21.53 -0.37
C LEU A 168 -23.91 22.70 0.19
N SER A 169 -25.24 22.57 0.20
CA SER A 169 -26.12 23.60 0.77
C SER A 169 -25.87 23.86 2.26
N PHE A 170 -25.38 22.88 3.01
CA PHE A 170 -24.96 23.07 4.39
C PHE A 170 -23.72 23.95 4.52
N PHE A 171 -22.74 23.77 3.63
CA PHE A 171 -21.51 24.58 3.61
C PHE A 171 -21.69 25.97 2.98
N ASP A 172 -22.74 26.16 2.17
CA ASP A 172 -23.09 27.47 1.61
C ASP A 172 -23.80 28.40 2.62
N LYS A 173 -24.23 27.87 3.78
CA LYS A 173 -24.87 28.68 4.83
C LYS A 173 -23.88 29.67 5.43
N LEU A 174 -24.31 30.93 5.56
CA LEU A 174 -23.57 31.99 6.21
C LEU A 174 -24.33 32.48 7.47
N PRO A 175 -23.68 32.50 8.65
CA PRO A 175 -22.32 32.03 8.93
C PRO A 175 -22.18 30.49 8.87
N PRO A 176 -20.96 29.95 8.69
CA PRO A 176 -20.72 28.51 8.73
C PRO A 176 -21.15 27.91 10.07
N ALA A 177 -21.85 26.76 10.04
CA ALA A 177 -22.32 26.09 11.26
C ALA A 177 -21.17 25.56 12.13
N PHE A 178 -20.07 25.14 11.50
CA PHE A 178 -18.89 24.58 12.16
C PHE A 178 -17.61 25.22 11.62
N SER A 179 -16.61 25.30 12.50
CA SER A 179 -15.25 25.71 12.17
C SER A 179 -14.32 24.49 12.10
N SER A 180 -13.08 24.70 11.63
CA SER A 180 -12.05 23.65 11.62
C SER A 180 -11.86 22.99 13.00
N MET A 181 -12.07 23.77 14.07
CA MET A 181 -11.97 23.31 15.46
C MET A 181 -12.95 22.17 15.77
N HIS A 182 -14.17 22.23 15.20
CA HIS A 182 -15.19 21.22 15.41
C HIS A 182 -14.88 19.93 14.63
N TYR A 183 -14.32 20.06 13.43
CA TYR A 183 -14.02 18.91 12.58
C TYR A 183 -12.71 18.20 12.93
N LEU A 184 -11.69 18.97 13.32
CA LEU A 184 -10.34 18.46 13.55
C LEU A 184 -10.01 18.27 15.03
N GLY A 185 -10.76 18.92 15.93
CA GLY A 185 -10.39 19.02 17.34
C GLY A 185 -9.22 19.97 17.60
N TRP A 186 -8.77 20.72 16.58
CA TRP A 186 -7.78 21.80 16.68
C TRP A 186 -7.96 22.79 15.52
N SER A 187 -7.31 23.95 15.57
CA SER A 187 -7.39 24.95 14.51
C SER A 187 -6.03 25.18 13.85
N PRO A 188 -5.86 24.83 12.56
CA PRO A 188 -4.61 25.06 11.84
C PRO A 188 -4.18 26.51 11.72
N SER A 189 -5.08 27.48 11.96
CA SER A 189 -4.72 28.90 12.02
C SER A 189 -4.16 29.34 13.37
N LEU A 190 -4.38 28.58 14.45
CA LEU A 190 -3.92 28.91 15.80
C LEU A 190 -2.58 28.25 16.17
N GLY A 191 -2.22 27.15 15.50
CA GLY A 191 -0.97 26.42 15.76
C GLY A 191 -1.14 24.92 15.48
N PRO A 192 -0.07 24.11 15.66
CA PRO A 192 -0.15 22.66 15.54
C PRO A 192 -1.01 22.05 16.67
N PRO A 193 -1.52 20.81 16.50
CA PRO A 193 -2.29 20.16 17.55
C PRO A 193 -1.44 19.92 18.80
N SER A 194 -2.02 20.19 19.97
CA SER A 194 -1.40 19.95 21.28
C SER A 194 -1.78 18.57 21.84
N SER A 195 -0.83 17.87 22.46
CA SER A 195 -1.04 16.55 23.10
C SER A 195 -1.79 16.62 24.45
N SER A 196 -2.74 17.55 24.62
CA SER A 196 -3.44 17.69 25.91
C SER A 196 -4.26 16.45 26.28
N ASP A 197 -4.59 15.62 25.29
CA ASP A 197 -5.25 14.34 25.45
C ASP A 197 -4.22 13.19 25.31
N PRO A 198 -3.86 12.49 26.40
CA PRO A 198 -2.89 11.39 26.36
C PRO A 198 -3.38 10.18 25.54
N GLU A 199 -4.67 10.10 25.21
CA GLU A 199 -5.21 9.04 24.36
C GLU A 199 -5.09 9.34 22.86
N LYS A 200 -4.81 10.60 22.46
CA LYS A 200 -4.76 11.02 21.05
C LYS A 200 -3.36 11.43 20.62
N SER A 201 -2.72 10.50 19.92
CA SER A 201 -1.45 10.75 19.23
C SER A 201 -1.54 11.97 18.32
N ILE A 202 -0.60 12.92 18.47
CA ILE A 202 -0.49 14.11 17.60
C ILE A 202 -0.35 13.66 16.13
N TYR A 203 0.35 12.57 15.88
CA TYR A 203 0.53 12.03 14.53
C TYR A 203 -0.81 11.63 13.90
N ASP A 204 -1.70 10.99 14.67
CA ASP A 204 -3.02 10.61 14.19
C ASP A 204 -3.92 11.83 13.95
N GLN A 205 -3.84 12.85 14.81
CA GLN A 205 -4.58 14.09 14.63
C GLN A 205 -4.21 14.78 13.31
N ILE A 206 -2.93 14.84 12.97
CA ILE A 206 -2.47 15.41 11.70
C ILE A 206 -2.81 14.50 10.53
N ALA A 207 -2.65 13.18 10.66
CA ALA A 207 -3.01 12.25 9.60
C ALA A 207 -4.49 12.40 9.22
N GLN A 208 -5.38 12.43 10.21
CA GLN A 208 -6.82 12.65 9.98
C GLN A 208 -7.11 14.02 9.37
N ALA A 209 -6.40 15.08 9.79
CA ALA A 209 -6.55 16.41 9.21
C ALA A 209 -6.12 16.47 7.74
N ILE A 210 -5.01 15.81 7.38
CA ILE A 210 -4.54 15.69 5.99
C ILE A 210 -5.59 14.97 5.14
N LEU A 211 -6.11 13.85 5.63
CA LEU A 211 -7.11 13.07 4.88
C LEU A 211 -8.42 13.83 4.71
N LEU A 212 -8.93 14.46 5.76
CA LEU A 212 -10.17 15.21 5.71
C LEU A 212 -10.06 16.45 4.80
N THR A 213 -8.96 17.21 4.91
CA THR A 213 -8.74 18.37 4.02
C THR A 213 -8.55 17.94 2.56
N TYR A 214 -7.97 16.75 2.31
CA TYR A 214 -7.89 16.16 0.98
C TYR A 214 -9.28 15.86 0.39
N PHE A 215 -10.15 15.19 1.15
CA PHE A 215 -11.51 14.88 0.71
C PHE A 215 -12.36 16.14 0.52
N ALA A 216 -12.32 17.07 1.47
CA ALA A 216 -13.03 18.34 1.39
C ALA A 216 -12.59 19.13 0.16
N ARG A 217 -11.28 19.21 -0.10
CA ARG A 217 -10.72 19.84 -1.30
C ARG A 217 -11.27 19.20 -2.57
N ALA A 218 -11.23 17.88 -2.68
CA ALA A 218 -11.69 17.18 -3.87
C ALA A 218 -13.20 17.40 -4.14
N LEU A 219 -13.97 17.66 -3.09
CA LEU A 219 -15.39 17.98 -3.17
C LEU A 219 -15.71 19.48 -3.30
N ASN A 220 -14.69 20.35 -3.33
CA ASN A 220 -14.80 21.81 -3.28
C ASN A 220 -15.57 22.33 -2.05
N ILE A 221 -15.34 21.71 -0.89
CA ILE A 221 -15.94 22.07 0.40
C ILE A 221 -14.90 22.77 1.28
N SER A 222 -15.29 23.88 1.92
CA SER A 222 -14.46 24.55 2.91
C SER A 222 -14.84 24.13 4.33
N ILE A 223 -13.94 23.42 5.02
CA ILE A 223 -14.10 23.04 6.43
C ILE A 223 -13.48 24.06 7.41
N GLY A 224 -13.21 25.29 6.93
CA GLY A 224 -12.56 26.35 7.71
C GLY A 224 -11.04 26.29 7.75
N CYS A 225 -10.41 25.35 7.04
CA CYS A 225 -8.96 25.30 6.82
C CYS A 225 -8.62 24.64 5.48
N SER A 226 -7.44 24.94 4.96
CA SER A 226 -6.88 24.35 3.74
C SER A 226 -5.86 23.25 4.05
N ILE A 227 -5.63 22.36 3.09
CA ILE A 227 -4.57 21.35 3.19
C ILE A 227 -3.18 21.98 3.36
N THR A 228 -2.92 23.13 2.73
CA THR A 228 -1.69 23.91 2.88
C THR A 228 -1.45 24.34 4.33
N GLN A 229 -2.49 24.77 5.04
CA GLN A 229 -2.41 25.13 6.47
C GLN A 229 -2.15 23.92 7.38
N VAL A 230 -2.46 22.70 6.95
CA VAL A 230 -2.09 21.50 7.69
C VAL A 230 -0.66 21.09 7.35
N PHE A 231 -0.29 21.12 6.07
CA PHE A 231 1.04 20.73 5.59
C PHE A 231 2.17 21.62 6.12
N GLN A 232 1.90 22.87 6.48
CA GLN A 232 2.91 23.77 7.05
C GLN A 232 3.50 23.25 8.37
N TYR A 233 2.81 22.36 9.08
CA TYR A 233 3.26 21.79 10.36
C TYR A 233 4.06 20.49 10.21
N ILE A 234 4.14 19.91 9.01
CA ILE A 234 4.92 18.69 8.77
C ILE A 234 6.40 18.84 9.19
N PRO A 235 7.07 19.98 8.95
CA PRO A 235 8.45 20.18 9.39
C PRO A 235 8.68 20.03 10.90
N ASP A 236 7.66 20.26 11.74
CA ASP A 236 7.78 20.15 13.20
C ASP A 236 8.00 18.70 13.66
N PHE A 237 7.73 17.72 12.79
CA PHE A 237 7.94 16.30 13.04
C PHE A 237 9.30 15.81 12.56
N TYR A 238 10.12 16.68 11.96
CA TYR A 238 11.46 16.34 11.53
C TYR A 238 12.51 16.62 12.63
N PRO A 239 13.52 15.75 12.80
CA PRO A 239 13.63 14.42 12.19
C PRO A 239 12.66 13.41 12.79
N TYR A 240 12.16 12.49 11.97
CA TYR A 240 11.32 11.40 12.44
C TYR A 240 12.07 10.49 13.42
N LYS A 241 11.37 10.10 14.48
CA LYS A 241 11.93 9.32 15.59
C LYS A 241 11.99 7.83 15.25
N SER A 242 12.99 7.14 15.77
CA SER A 242 13.13 5.70 15.64
C SER A 242 12.20 4.92 16.59
N HIS A 243 12.06 3.62 16.35
CA HIS A 243 11.29 2.71 17.23
C HIS A 243 11.84 2.60 18.67
N ALA A 244 13.05 3.11 18.93
CA ALA A 244 13.65 3.12 20.26
C ALA A 244 13.30 4.39 21.06
N GLU A 245 12.80 5.42 20.38
CA GLU A 245 12.52 6.75 20.95
C GLU A 245 11.03 6.99 21.23
N LEU A 246 10.16 6.15 20.67
CA LEU A 246 8.71 6.23 20.80
C LEU A 246 8.14 4.96 21.41
N SER A 247 6.98 5.10 22.06
CA SER A 247 6.15 3.94 22.38
C SER A 247 5.72 3.21 21.10
N ASN A 248 5.37 1.93 21.18
CA ASN A 248 4.96 1.15 19.99
C ASN A 248 3.74 1.79 19.30
N SER A 249 2.77 2.28 20.09
CA SER A 249 1.59 2.98 19.58
C SER A 249 1.97 4.27 18.82
N GLU A 250 2.73 5.17 19.46
CA GLU A 250 3.16 6.42 18.81
C GLU A 250 4.06 6.18 17.61
N TYR A 251 4.91 5.16 17.65
CA TYR A 251 5.75 4.78 16.51
C TYR A 251 4.89 4.38 15.31
N ARG A 252 3.81 3.60 15.53
CA ARG A 252 2.84 3.23 14.49
C ARG A 252 2.07 4.44 13.98
N SER A 253 1.60 5.33 14.85
CA SER A 253 0.94 6.57 14.42
C SER A 253 1.87 7.47 13.59
N GLN A 254 3.15 7.61 13.99
CA GLN A 254 4.15 8.36 13.20
C GLN A 254 4.34 7.70 11.82
N PHE A 255 4.46 6.37 11.78
CA PHE A 255 4.62 5.64 10.53
C PHE A 255 3.42 5.84 9.60
N HIS A 256 2.22 5.77 10.16
CA HIS A 256 0.98 5.98 9.44
C HIS A 256 0.87 7.41 8.90
N LEU A 257 1.27 8.43 9.67
CA LEU A 257 1.35 9.81 9.20
C LEU A 257 2.30 9.92 7.98
N ILE A 258 3.50 9.35 8.08
CA ILE A 258 4.50 9.36 6.99
C ILE A 258 3.93 8.68 5.74
N PHE A 259 3.34 7.51 5.90
CA PHE A 259 2.66 6.79 4.82
C PHE A 259 1.58 7.67 4.18
N LEU A 260 0.73 8.31 4.98
CA LEU A 260 -0.38 9.10 4.49
C LEU A 260 0.08 10.38 3.76
N ILE A 261 1.14 11.04 4.22
CA ILE A 261 1.76 12.17 3.50
C ILE A 261 2.13 11.72 2.09
N VAL A 262 2.83 10.59 1.96
CA VAL A 262 3.22 10.05 0.65
C VAL A 262 1.99 9.69 -0.19
N MET A 263 0.99 9.04 0.40
CA MET A 263 -0.22 8.65 -0.33
C MET A 263 -0.97 9.87 -0.84
N VAL A 264 -1.20 10.90 -0.02
CA VAL A 264 -1.93 12.10 -0.44
C VAL A 264 -1.16 12.87 -1.51
N VAL A 265 0.14 13.09 -1.33
CA VAL A 265 1.00 13.78 -2.32
C VAL A 265 1.05 13.04 -3.67
N THR A 266 0.88 11.72 -3.66
CA THR A 266 0.93 10.89 -4.88
C THR A 266 -0.44 10.53 -5.46
N ASP A 267 -1.53 11.12 -4.96
CA ASP A 267 -2.91 10.70 -5.27
C ASP A 267 -3.07 9.18 -5.12
N PHE A 268 -2.79 8.72 -3.90
CA PHE A 268 -2.83 7.33 -3.46
C PHE A 268 -2.02 6.37 -4.35
N GLY A 269 -0.83 6.81 -4.77
CA GLY A 269 0.11 6.03 -5.56
C GLY A 269 -0.10 6.09 -7.08
N ALA A 270 -1.09 6.85 -7.57
CA ALA A 270 -1.31 7.07 -8.99
C ALA A 270 -0.19 7.89 -9.65
N LEU A 271 0.48 8.75 -8.89
CA LEU A 271 1.55 9.61 -9.37
C LEU A 271 2.92 9.11 -8.93
N ARG A 272 3.90 9.29 -9.82
CA ARG A 272 5.31 9.05 -9.50
C ARG A 272 5.87 10.22 -8.70
N CYS A 273 6.50 9.95 -7.56
CA CYS A 273 7.11 10.97 -6.70
C CYS A 273 8.62 11.01 -6.86
N ASP A 274 9.20 12.15 -7.18
CA ASP A 274 10.66 12.30 -7.04
C ASP A 274 11.04 12.26 -5.55
N GLN A 275 12.16 11.61 -5.23
CA GLN A 275 12.69 11.54 -3.87
C GLN A 275 13.07 12.93 -3.33
N GLU A 276 13.31 13.91 -4.21
CA GLU A 276 13.61 15.29 -3.81
C GLU A 276 12.37 16.04 -3.31
N ILE A 277 11.15 15.59 -3.65
CA ILE A 277 9.89 16.23 -3.19
C ILE A 277 9.61 15.87 -1.73
N LEU A 278 9.89 14.63 -1.33
CA LEU A 278 9.65 14.10 0.03
C LEU A 278 10.91 13.39 0.57
N PRO A 279 12.02 14.12 0.79
CA PRO A 279 13.29 13.51 1.13
C PRO A 279 13.27 12.85 2.52
N HIS A 280 12.58 13.44 3.49
CA HIS A 280 12.51 12.92 4.86
C HIS A 280 11.72 11.61 4.92
N GLU A 281 10.56 11.57 4.27
CA GLU A 281 9.70 10.40 4.18
C GLU A 281 10.38 9.29 3.40
N TYR A 282 10.97 9.62 2.24
CA TYR A 282 11.71 8.65 1.42
C TYR A 282 12.84 7.97 2.19
N HIS A 283 13.72 8.76 2.80
CA HIS A 283 14.88 8.23 3.51
C HIS A 283 14.48 7.48 4.78
N TYR A 284 13.48 7.97 5.51
CA TYR A 284 12.97 7.31 6.70
C TYR A 284 12.37 5.94 6.34
N LEU A 285 11.35 5.88 5.48
CA LEU A 285 10.67 4.63 5.12
C LEU A 285 11.67 3.57 4.61
N ARG A 286 12.57 3.98 3.71
CA ARG A 286 13.61 3.11 3.16
C ARG A 286 14.53 2.55 4.25
N SER A 287 14.91 3.36 5.24
CA SER A 287 15.81 2.93 6.32
C SER A 287 15.17 1.90 7.25
N GLN A 288 13.83 1.87 7.36
CA GLN A 288 13.11 0.96 8.26
C GLN A 288 12.92 -0.45 7.67
N ILE A 289 12.86 -0.59 6.33
CA ILE A 289 12.58 -1.88 5.65
C ILE A 289 13.41 -3.05 6.20
N PRO A 290 14.75 -2.97 6.36
CA PRO A 290 15.54 -4.10 6.86
C PRO A 290 15.09 -4.59 8.23
N GLN A 291 14.79 -3.67 9.15
CA GLN A 291 14.35 -4.01 10.50
C GLN A 291 12.94 -4.62 10.48
N LEU A 292 12.04 -4.07 9.67
CA LEU A 292 10.66 -4.56 9.55
C LEU A 292 10.61 -5.98 8.97
N VAL A 293 11.50 -6.30 8.01
CA VAL A 293 11.66 -7.67 7.49
C VAL A 293 12.10 -8.64 8.59
N VAL A 294 13.06 -8.25 9.44
CA VAL A 294 13.54 -9.09 10.55
C VAL A 294 12.45 -9.31 11.59
N ARG A 295 11.66 -8.27 11.89
CA ARG A 295 10.57 -8.31 12.86
C ARG A 295 9.31 -9.00 12.33
N GLN A 296 9.22 -9.24 11.02
CA GLN A 296 8.01 -9.73 10.35
C GLN A 296 6.78 -8.85 10.63
N ASP A 297 6.99 -7.54 10.73
CA ASP A 297 5.90 -6.57 10.93
C ASP A 297 5.29 -6.25 9.56
N PHE A 298 4.33 -7.08 9.12
CA PHE A 298 3.79 -7.01 7.76
C PHE A 298 3.01 -5.73 7.48
N ALA A 299 2.37 -5.15 8.49
CA ALA A 299 1.62 -3.90 8.38
C ALA A 299 2.57 -2.75 8.01
N LEU A 300 3.58 -2.51 8.85
CA LEU A 300 4.55 -1.44 8.60
C LEU A 300 5.44 -1.75 7.39
N LEU A 301 5.76 -3.02 7.15
CA LEU A 301 6.52 -3.42 5.96
C LEU A 301 5.77 -3.07 4.67
N GLY A 302 4.44 -3.21 4.67
CA GLY A 302 3.55 -2.77 3.61
C GLY A 302 3.67 -1.27 3.33
N GLU A 303 3.49 -0.47 4.39
CA GLU A 303 3.58 0.99 4.33
C GLU A 303 4.98 1.52 3.99
N ALA A 304 6.04 0.80 4.36
CA ALA A 304 7.43 1.16 4.03
C ALA A 304 7.78 0.93 2.56
N SER A 305 7.07 0.01 1.90
CA SER A 305 7.47 -0.56 0.61
C SER A 305 6.79 0.11 -0.59
N LEU A 306 6.54 1.41 -0.48
CA LEU A 306 5.87 2.20 -1.52
C LEU A 306 6.71 2.26 -2.80
N LYS A 307 6.06 1.96 -3.92
CA LYS A 307 6.70 1.96 -5.25
C LYS A 307 6.63 3.31 -5.97
N CYS A 308 5.96 4.32 -5.43
CA CYS A 308 5.86 5.64 -6.04
C CYS A 308 7.21 6.37 -6.20
N PHE A 309 8.22 6.00 -5.38
CA PHE A 309 9.58 6.56 -5.47
C PHE A 309 10.46 5.79 -6.47
N PRO A 310 11.06 6.47 -7.48
CA PRO A 310 11.98 5.84 -8.42
C PRO A 310 13.39 5.68 -7.83
N GLY A 311 14.07 4.58 -8.13
CA GLY A 311 15.49 4.38 -7.78
C GLY A 311 15.89 2.91 -7.71
N SER A 312 17.16 2.58 -7.99
CA SER A 312 17.65 1.19 -7.94
C SER A 312 17.71 0.65 -6.51
N ASP A 313 18.16 1.46 -5.58
CA ASP A 313 18.52 0.96 -4.25
C ASP A 313 17.27 0.76 -3.37
N HIS A 314 16.29 1.66 -3.50
CA HIS A 314 14.96 1.47 -2.90
C HIS A 314 14.29 0.21 -3.46
N ARG A 315 14.43 -0.01 -4.77
CA ARG A 315 13.82 -1.14 -5.47
C ARG A 315 14.32 -2.49 -4.95
N ASP A 316 15.59 -2.63 -4.58
CA ASP A 316 16.10 -3.89 -4.03
C ASP A 316 15.60 -4.20 -2.62
N LEU A 317 15.41 -3.18 -1.78
CA LEU A 317 14.78 -3.33 -0.47
C LEU A 317 13.30 -3.67 -0.59
N VAL A 318 12.56 -2.92 -1.42
CA VAL A 318 11.14 -3.18 -1.72
C VAL A 318 10.95 -4.61 -2.23
N ARG A 319 11.87 -5.13 -3.06
CA ARG A 319 11.80 -6.53 -3.52
C ARG A 319 11.99 -7.56 -2.43
N ARG A 320 12.85 -7.30 -1.44
CA ARG A 320 13.02 -8.17 -0.28
C ARG A 320 11.74 -8.17 0.56
N ALA A 321 11.15 -7.00 0.75
CA ALA A 321 9.85 -6.85 1.40
C ALA A 321 8.75 -7.62 0.64
N SER A 322 8.62 -7.42 -0.67
CA SER A 322 7.66 -8.17 -1.49
C SER A 322 7.90 -9.67 -1.44
N ALA A 323 9.17 -10.12 -1.46
CA ALA A 323 9.47 -11.54 -1.34
C ALA A 323 9.01 -12.11 0.01
N MET A 324 9.26 -11.39 1.12
CA MET A 324 8.78 -11.77 2.44
C MET A 324 7.25 -11.87 2.46
N LEU A 325 6.55 -10.85 1.96
CA LEU A 325 5.09 -10.84 1.91
C LEU A 325 4.55 -12.02 1.09
N LEU A 326 5.11 -12.31 -0.09
CA LEU A 326 4.69 -13.44 -0.91
C LEU A 326 4.91 -14.80 -0.26
N THR A 327 5.91 -14.94 0.61
CA THR A 327 6.20 -16.19 1.32
C THR A 327 5.45 -16.35 2.65
N SER A 328 4.87 -15.26 3.16
CA SER A 328 4.23 -15.21 4.48
C SER A 328 2.70 -15.06 4.42
N GLN A 329 2.13 -14.96 3.22
CA GLN A 329 0.69 -14.92 3.03
C GLN A 329 0.05 -16.22 3.53
N GLN A 330 -1.07 -16.10 4.21
CA GLN A 330 -1.87 -17.24 4.67
C GLN A 330 -2.69 -17.83 3.52
N ASP A 331 -3.16 -19.06 3.69
CA ASP A 331 -3.98 -19.77 2.68
C ASP A 331 -5.30 -19.05 2.36
N ASP A 332 -5.83 -18.26 3.29
CA ASP A 332 -7.05 -17.48 3.09
C ASP A 332 -6.81 -16.15 2.35
N GLY A 333 -5.56 -15.80 2.08
CA GLY A 333 -5.14 -14.57 1.41
C GLY A 333 -4.71 -13.44 2.34
N SER A 334 -4.85 -13.60 3.66
CA SER A 334 -4.51 -12.56 4.65
C SER A 334 -3.02 -12.54 5.00
N TRP A 335 -2.58 -11.45 5.64
CA TRP A 335 -1.35 -11.39 6.41
C TRP A 335 -1.67 -11.13 7.87
N ARG A 336 -1.11 -11.94 8.75
CA ARG A 336 -1.24 -11.81 10.21
C ARG A 336 0.10 -12.05 10.88
N SER A 337 0.37 -11.30 11.93
CA SER A 337 1.51 -11.54 12.80
C SER A 337 1.23 -12.77 13.67
N VAL A 338 2.28 -13.43 14.19
CA VAL A 338 2.19 -14.71 14.93
C VAL A 338 1.25 -14.65 16.15
N ASN A 339 0.98 -13.46 16.69
CA ASN A 339 0.14 -13.24 17.88
C ASN A 339 -1.13 -12.42 17.61
N GLU A 340 -1.46 -12.18 16.34
CA GLU A 340 -2.56 -11.30 15.93
C GLU A 340 -3.85 -12.11 15.80
N ASN A 341 -4.73 -11.97 16.80
CA ASN A 341 -6.08 -12.55 16.81
C ASN A 341 -7.16 -11.49 16.55
N ASP A 342 -6.77 -10.22 16.39
CA ASP A 342 -7.70 -9.14 16.09
C ASP A 342 -7.99 -9.10 14.59
N MET A 343 -9.28 -9.23 14.25
CA MET A 343 -9.75 -9.16 12.87
C MET A 343 -9.55 -7.76 12.28
N GLN A 344 -9.59 -6.69 13.08
CA GLN A 344 -9.35 -5.33 12.61
C GLN A 344 -7.87 -5.14 12.24
N GLU A 345 -6.96 -5.55 13.13
CA GLU A 345 -5.52 -5.53 12.84
C GLU A 345 -5.23 -6.36 11.58
N THR A 346 -5.80 -7.56 11.45
CA THR A 346 -5.59 -8.44 10.28
C THR A 346 -6.06 -7.77 8.97
N TYR A 347 -7.18 -7.06 9.00
CA TYR A 347 -7.68 -6.28 7.86
C TYR A 347 -6.67 -5.19 7.46
N HIS A 348 -6.19 -4.40 8.41
CA HIS A 348 -5.22 -3.32 8.15
C HIS A 348 -3.88 -3.89 7.67
N THR A 349 -3.36 -4.92 8.32
CA THR A 349 -2.14 -5.63 7.94
C THR A 349 -2.24 -6.14 6.50
N THR A 350 -3.39 -6.71 6.12
CA THR A 350 -3.63 -7.21 4.76
C THR A 350 -3.67 -6.08 3.72
N MET A 351 -4.33 -4.95 4.03
CA MET A 351 -4.38 -3.78 3.16
C MET A 351 -3.00 -3.16 2.93
N SER A 352 -2.21 -3.03 3.99
CA SER A 352 -0.85 -2.48 3.91
C SER A 352 0.08 -3.42 3.13
N ALA A 353 0.04 -4.73 3.42
CA ALA A 353 0.79 -5.74 2.66
C ALA A 353 0.43 -5.71 1.17
N LEU A 354 -0.86 -5.60 0.85
CA LEU A 354 -1.36 -5.50 -0.51
C LEU A 354 -0.77 -4.27 -1.24
N THR A 355 -0.73 -3.11 -0.57
CA THR A 355 -0.13 -1.87 -1.12
C THR A 355 1.31 -2.08 -1.62
N ALA A 356 2.13 -2.85 -0.88
CA ALA A 356 3.49 -3.16 -1.29
C ALA A 356 3.59 -4.13 -2.49
N LEU A 357 2.56 -4.94 -2.70
CA LEU A 357 2.50 -5.90 -3.81
C LEU A 357 1.93 -5.31 -5.09
N ILE A 358 1.23 -4.17 -5.04
CA ILE A 358 0.74 -3.44 -6.22
C ILE A 358 1.91 -2.99 -7.11
N GLU A 359 1.78 -3.11 -8.42
CA GLU A 359 2.72 -2.63 -9.44
C GLU A 359 2.11 -1.43 -10.17
N PRO A 360 2.34 -0.19 -9.68
CA PRO A 360 1.59 0.96 -10.16
C PRO A 360 2.02 1.36 -11.58
N ARG A 361 1.03 1.54 -12.45
CA ARG A 361 1.13 2.30 -13.70
C ARG A 361 0.84 3.76 -13.40
N TRP A 362 1.90 4.55 -13.27
CA TRP A 362 1.75 5.96 -12.96
C TRP A 362 1.05 6.71 -14.09
N THR A 363 0.10 7.56 -13.70
CA THR A 363 -0.67 8.44 -14.59
C THR A 363 0.00 9.81 -14.76
N GLY A 364 0.97 10.14 -13.92
CA GLY A 364 1.69 11.41 -13.95
C GLY A 364 2.79 11.50 -12.90
N PHE A 365 3.09 12.72 -12.49
CA PHE A 365 4.12 13.06 -11.51
C PHE A 365 3.51 13.84 -10.34
N ALA A 366 3.97 13.55 -9.13
CA ALA A 366 3.60 14.26 -7.92
C ALA A 366 4.24 15.67 -7.89
N PRO A 367 3.72 16.62 -7.09
CA PRO A 367 2.58 16.49 -6.17
C PRO A 367 1.21 16.53 -6.88
N SER A 368 0.23 15.80 -6.32
CA SER A 368 -1.19 15.81 -6.75
C SER A 368 -1.91 17.13 -6.40
N ILE A 369 -1.39 17.86 -5.42
CA ILE A 369 -1.95 19.10 -4.90
C ILE A 369 -0.98 20.23 -5.24
N PRO A 370 -1.27 21.04 -6.28
CA PRO A 370 -0.37 22.11 -6.69
C PRO A 370 -0.05 23.12 -5.57
N GLU A 371 -1.00 23.37 -4.67
CA GLU A 371 -0.92 24.37 -3.60
C GLU A 371 0.09 24.02 -2.49
N VAL A 372 0.52 22.75 -2.38
CA VAL A 372 1.57 22.37 -1.43
C VAL A 372 2.97 22.39 -2.05
N THR A 373 3.09 22.55 -3.38
CA THR A 373 4.38 22.48 -4.08
C THR A 373 5.40 23.46 -3.52
N SER A 374 5.00 24.72 -3.32
CA SER A 374 5.90 25.76 -2.79
C SER A 374 6.35 25.47 -1.36
N LEU A 375 5.49 24.85 -0.54
CA LEU A 375 5.86 24.44 0.82
C LEU A 375 6.90 23.31 0.78
N LEU A 376 6.68 22.30 -0.06
CA LEU A 376 7.61 21.17 -0.21
C LEU A 376 8.98 21.63 -0.73
N GLU A 377 9.01 22.55 -1.71
CA GLU A 377 10.24 23.14 -2.24
C GLU A 377 10.98 24.02 -1.21
N THR A 378 10.23 24.76 -0.39
CA THR A 378 10.80 25.59 0.68
C THR A 378 11.47 24.71 1.74
N ASN A 379 10.80 23.62 2.14
CA ASN A 379 11.35 22.65 3.07
C ASN A 379 12.65 22.03 2.52
N LEU A 380 12.66 21.64 1.24
CA LEU A 380 13.86 21.15 0.57
C LEU A 380 15.01 22.17 0.61
N SER A 381 14.71 23.44 0.33
CA SER A 381 15.70 24.52 0.30
C SER A 381 16.32 24.77 1.68
N ALA A 382 15.49 24.78 2.74
CA ALA A 382 15.95 24.90 4.12
C ALA A 382 16.91 23.76 4.52
N ILE A 383 16.65 22.54 4.05
CA ILE A 383 17.55 21.39 4.26
C ILE A 383 18.90 21.64 3.59
N ILE A 384 18.90 22.03 2.30
CA ILE A 384 20.13 22.29 1.55
C ILE A 384 20.97 23.38 2.24
N GLU A 385 20.33 24.44 2.72
CA GLU A 385 21.00 25.48 3.48
C GLU A 385 21.62 24.96 4.79
N SER A 386 20.88 24.15 5.56
CA SER A 386 21.37 23.59 6.82
C SER A 386 22.60 22.70 6.60
N ILE A 387 22.57 21.85 5.56
CA ILE A 387 23.69 20.97 5.17
C ILE A 387 24.89 21.81 4.72
N THR A 388 24.65 22.89 3.99
CA THR A 388 25.71 23.77 3.49
C THR A 388 26.35 24.58 4.62
N LYS A 389 25.57 25.08 5.57
CA LYS A 389 26.05 25.75 6.78
C LYS A 389 26.90 24.80 7.65
N ASN A 390 26.43 23.56 7.85
CA ASN A 390 27.18 22.54 8.60
C ASN A 390 28.48 22.08 7.90
N LYS A 391 28.51 22.03 6.56
CA LYS A 391 29.76 21.73 5.83
C LYS A 391 30.77 22.88 5.89
N ASN A 392 30.30 24.13 6.01
CA ASN A 392 31.16 25.30 6.13
C ASN A 392 31.72 25.49 7.55
N SER A 393 31.01 25.05 8.59
CA SER A 393 31.53 25.04 9.98
C SER A 393 32.57 23.95 10.24
N LEU A 394 32.62 22.91 9.40
CA LEU A 394 33.61 21.82 9.45
C LEU A 394 34.88 22.07 8.61
N ARG A 395 35.07 23.27 8.03
CA ARG A 395 36.37 23.62 7.44
C ARG A 395 37.35 23.98 8.57
N PRO A 396 38.50 23.30 8.71
CA PRO A 396 39.51 23.72 9.68
C PRO A 396 40.02 25.10 9.28
N SER A 397 39.91 26.05 10.21
CA SER A 397 40.57 27.35 10.13
C SER A 397 42.08 27.12 10.01
N LYS A 398 42.59 27.19 8.79
CA LYS A 398 44.01 27.36 8.49
C LYS A 398 44.15 28.65 7.72
N TYR A 399 44.23 29.76 8.44
CA TYR A 399 45.09 30.90 8.09
C TYR A 399 45.36 31.71 9.36
N MET A 400 46.29 31.21 10.20
CA MET A 400 47.17 32.13 10.92
C MET A 400 48.39 32.37 10.04
N SER A 401 48.58 33.65 9.78
CA SER A 401 49.64 34.32 9.05
C SER A 401 51.03 34.02 9.62
N SER A 402 52.02 33.85 8.74
CA SER A 402 53.41 34.19 9.00
C SER A 402 54.17 34.43 7.67
N PRO A 403 55.20 35.30 7.67
CA PRO A 403 55.45 36.20 6.55
C PRO A 403 56.53 35.72 5.57
N SER A 404 56.48 36.36 4.40
CA SER A 404 57.43 36.31 3.29
C SER A 404 58.90 36.45 3.68
N ARG A 405 59.78 35.60 3.11
CA ARG A 405 61.15 35.99 2.76
C ARG A 405 61.77 35.13 1.64
N ASN A 406 61.96 35.80 0.50
CA ASN A 406 63.08 35.80 -0.44
C ASN A 406 63.76 34.51 -0.96
N LYS A 407 63.70 34.40 -2.31
CA LYS A 407 64.71 33.98 -3.31
C LYS A 407 66.05 33.44 -2.80
N THR A 408 66.44 32.26 -3.30
CA THR A 408 67.62 32.03 -4.17
C THR A 408 67.66 30.58 -4.71
N ARG A 409 67.89 30.42 -6.02
CA ARG A 409 68.48 29.21 -6.67
C ARG A 409 70.02 29.28 -6.46
N PRO A 410 70.85 28.21 -6.55
CA PRO A 410 70.92 27.31 -7.71
C PRO A 410 71.40 25.84 -7.48
N SER A 411 71.35 25.08 -8.58
CA SER A 411 72.27 24.01 -9.06
C SER A 411 72.54 22.72 -8.25
N GLY A 412 72.24 21.59 -8.91
CA GLY A 412 73.22 20.54 -9.20
C GLY A 412 73.26 19.30 -8.27
N GLY A 413 73.22 18.11 -8.87
CA GLY A 413 73.90 16.93 -8.32
C GLY A 413 73.10 15.63 -8.23
N PHE A 414 73.33 14.75 -9.20
CA PHE A 414 73.49 13.27 -9.13
C PHE A 414 72.57 12.40 -8.23
N GLY A 415 72.05 11.31 -8.82
CA GLY A 415 71.33 10.20 -8.16
C GLY A 415 72.23 9.33 -7.24
N PRO A 416 71.86 8.08 -6.87
CA PRO A 416 71.01 7.13 -7.60
C PRO A 416 69.93 6.37 -6.78
N HIS A 417 69.10 5.60 -7.50
CA HIS A 417 68.32 4.42 -7.06
C HIS A 417 69.17 3.37 -6.29
N PRO A 418 68.65 2.23 -5.74
CA PRO A 418 67.32 1.60 -5.86
C PRO A 418 66.74 0.99 -4.54
N LYS A 419 65.49 0.50 -4.57
CA LYS A 419 65.14 -0.95 -4.43
C LYS A 419 63.64 -1.16 -4.18
N GLN A 420 63.07 -1.96 -5.08
CA GLN A 420 61.81 -2.68 -4.93
C GLN A 420 61.91 -3.71 -3.79
N ILE A 421 60.82 -3.92 -3.06
CA ILE A 421 60.44 -5.23 -2.52
C ILE A 421 58.94 -5.39 -2.75
N SER A 422 58.61 -6.37 -3.60
CA SER A 422 57.30 -7.01 -3.68
C SER A 422 57.14 -8.00 -2.52
N LEU A 423 55.91 -8.27 -2.09
CA LEU A 423 55.53 -9.66 -1.82
C LEU A 423 54.01 -9.82 -1.91
N ASP A 424 53.62 -10.57 -2.95
CA ASP A 424 52.37 -11.31 -3.04
C ASP A 424 52.35 -12.47 -2.03
N ALA A 425 51.16 -12.84 -1.53
CA ALA A 425 50.63 -14.20 -1.37
C ALA A 425 49.43 -14.15 -0.40
N ARG A 426 48.19 -14.52 -0.80
CA ARG A 426 47.65 -15.91 -0.86
C ARG A 426 47.64 -16.55 0.55
N LEU A 427 46.61 -17.17 1.10
CA LEU A 427 45.43 -17.94 0.64
C LEU A 427 44.62 -18.23 1.96
N SER A 428 43.30 -18.03 2.01
CA SER A 428 42.22 -19.02 1.88
C SER A 428 41.99 -20.02 3.05
N HIS A 429 40.70 -20.15 3.39
CA HIS A 429 39.98 -21.29 3.99
C HIS A 429 40.36 -21.74 5.42
N ASP A 430 39.40 -21.78 6.35
CA ASP A 430 38.53 -22.96 6.46
C ASP A 430 37.35 -22.81 7.44
N THR A 431 36.33 -23.61 7.14
CA THR A 431 35.09 -23.92 7.86
C THR A 431 35.30 -24.82 9.08
N ARG A 432 34.51 -24.65 10.16
CA ARG A 432 33.76 -25.77 10.81
C ARG A 432 32.82 -25.36 11.97
N SER A 433 31.58 -25.83 11.85
CA SER A 433 30.69 -26.46 12.83
C SER A 433 31.13 -26.56 14.31
N ASN A 434 30.21 -26.25 15.23
CA ASN A 434 30.02 -27.02 16.47
C ASN A 434 28.55 -26.99 16.95
N THR A 435 27.96 -28.18 17.01
CA THR A 435 26.79 -28.59 17.81
C THR A 435 27.26 -28.99 19.22
N ALA A 436 26.50 -28.64 20.28
CA ALA A 436 26.07 -29.56 21.35
C ALA A 436 25.37 -28.86 22.56
N THR A 437 24.39 -29.60 23.09
CA THR A 437 23.97 -29.76 24.51
C THR A 437 23.19 -28.66 25.26
N SER A 438 21.86 -28.86 25.28
CA SER A 438 21.01 -29.18 26.45
C SER A 438 21.55 -28.88 27.87
N LEU A 439 20.79 -28.11 28.64
CA LEU A 439 20.66 -28.26 30.10
C LEU A 439 19.32 -27.68 30.60
N LYS A 440 18.48 -28.57 31.13
CA LYS A 440 17.33 -28.34 32.02
C LYS A 440 17.76 -27.53 33.26
N ARG A 441 16.90 -26.61 33.72
CA ARG A 441 16.70 -26.25 35.15
C ARG A 441 15.37 -25.48 35.29
N THR A 442 14.33 -26.16 35.80
CA THR A 442 13.78 -26.09 37.18
C THR A 442 12.88 -24.88 37.43
N ASN A 443 11.59 -25.18 37.57
CA ASN A 443 10.58 -24.35 38.21
C ASN A 443 10.96 -24.04 39.66
N SER A 444 10.62 -22.82 40.10
CA SER A 444 10.34 -22.51 41.49
C SER A 444 9.22 -21.48 41.55
N ASP A 445 8.10 -21.92 42.11
CA ASP A 445 6.93 -21.15 42.50
C ASP A 445 7.31 -20.01 43.46
N SER A 446 6.62 -18.87 43.34
CA SER A 446 6.24 -18.06 44.50
C SER A 446 4.93 -17.35 44.19
N SER A 447 3.94 -17.80 44.93
CA SER A 447 2.59 -17.31 45.09
C SER A 447 2.56 -15.93 45.77
N SER A 448 1.68 -15.04 45.30
CA SER A 448 0.85 -14.24 46.21
C SER A 448 -0.47 -13.85 45.55
N SER A 449 -1.49 -13.89 46.38
CA SER A 449 -2.92 -13.95 46.11
C SER A 449 -3.60 -12.59 46.26
N ASN A 450 -4.72 -12.39 45.55
CA ASN A 450 -6.03 -11.91 46.06
C ASN A 450 -7.01 -11.80 44.87
N SER A 451 -7.92 -12.76 44.68
CA SER A 451 -9.35 -12.72 45.07
C SER A 451 -10.10 -11.46 44.59
N SER A 452 -11.07 -11.54 43.67
CA SER A 452 -12.44 -11.96 44.03
C SER A 452 -13.31 -12.43 42.85
N LYS A 453 -13.82 -13.66 42.99
CA LYS A 453 -15.16 -14.23 42.69
C LYS A 453 -16.11 -13.49 41.70
N SER A 454 -16.59 -14.18 40.67
CA SER A 454 -17.89 -14.90 40.71
C SER A 454 -18.03 -15.87 39.50
N VAL A 455 -18.13 -17.18 39.79
CA VAL A 455 -19.27 -18.10 39.55
C VAL A 455 -19.25 -18.82 38.19
N GLN A 456 -19.04 -20.13 38.31
CA GLN A 456 -19.00 -21.18 37.30
C GLN A 456 -20.40 -21.54 36.78
N SER A 457 -20.48 -22.01 35.53
CA SER A 457 -21.22 -23.25 35.25
C SER A 457 -20.47 -24.09 34.21
N THR A 458 -19.91 -25.18 34.68
CA THR A 458 -19.28 -26.25 33.91
C THR A 458 -20.31 -27.25 33.41
N HIS A 459 -20.21 -27.68 32.15
CA HIS A 459 -20.45 -29.07 31.78
C HIS A 459 -19.30 -29.56 30.91
N ALA A 460 -18.57 -30.54 31.42
CA ALA A 460 -17.55 -31.30 30.72
C ALA A 460 -18.18 -32.57 30.16
N HIS A 461 -17.80 -32.95 28.94
CA HIS A 461 -17.74 -34.35 28.54
C HIS A 461 -16.45 -34.60 27.74
N THR A 462 -15.90 -35.77 28.02
CA THR A 462 -14.53 -36.23 27.80
C THR A 462 -14.31 -36.83 26.41
N ALA A 463 -13.04 -36.88 26.02
CA ALA A 463 -12.45 -37.27 24.73
C ALA A 463 -12.80 -38.65 24.14
N SER A 464 -12.74 -38.76 22.80
CA SER A 464 -12.03 -39.85 22.10
C SER A 464 -11.68 -39.48 20.65
N SER A 465 -10.76 -40.24 20.07
CA SER A 465 -9.85 -39.97 18.94
C SER A 465 -10.31 -40.46 17.55
N HIS A 466 -9.68 -39.89 16.49
CA HIS A 466 -9.46 -40.38 15.09
C HIS A 466 -10.36 -39.85 13.94
N PRO A 467 -9.89 -39.85 12.65
CA PRO A 467 -9.66 -38.63 11.84
C PRO A 467 -10.56 -38.49 10.59
N ASP A 468 -10.43 -37.35 9.89
CA ASP A 468 -10.90 -37.03 8.53
C ASP A 468 -12.42 -37.02 8.24
N LEU A 469 -13.09 -35.90 8.52
CA LEU A 469 -14.36 -35.53 7.89
C LEU A 469 -14.42 -34.02 7.63
N VAL A 470 -14.34 -33.62 6.36
CA VAL A 470 -14.70 -32.26 5.91
C VAL A 470 -16.23 -32.09 6.07
N PRO A 471 -16.76 -31.00 6.65
CA PRO A 471 -18.19 -30.94 7.00
C PRO A 471 -19.09 -30.79 5.75
N GLN A 472 -19.87 -31.83 5.47
CA GLN A 472 -20.91 -31.87 4.44
C GLN A 472 -21.99 -30.76 4.60
N GLU A 473 -22.11 -30.18 5.80
CA GLU A 473 -23.00 -29.06 6.11
C GLU A 473 -22.66 -27.76 5.36
N ASP A 474 -21.40 -27.51 5.04
CA ASP A 474 -20.98 -26.25 4.40
C ASP A 474 -21.28 -26.25 2.89
N LEU A 475 -21.12 -27.40 2.24
CA LEU A 475 -21.43 -27.56 0.81
C LEU A 475 -22.92 -27.36 0.53
N GLY A 476 -23.80 -27.85 1.41
CA GLY A 476 -25.25 -27.65 1.30
C GLY A 476 -25.65 -26.17 1.37
N LYS A 477 -25.06 -25.41 2.30
CA LYS A 477 -25.30 -23.96 2.46
C LYS A 477 -24.83 -23.17 1.24
N GLN A 478 -23.66 -23.51 0.70
CA GLN A 478 -23.13 -22.87 -0.51
C GLN A 478 -24.05 -23.11 -1.72
N ILE A 479 -24.58 -24.32 -1.89
CA ILE A 479 -25.46 -24.64 -3.03
C ILE A 479 -26.83 -23.98 -2.88
N THR A 480 -27.38 -23.94 -1.66
CA THR A 480 -28.61 -23.19 -1.37
C THR A 480 -28.42 -21.70 -1.65
N SER A 481 -27.26 -21.12 -1.34
CA SER A 481 -26.94 -19.72 -1.71
C SER A 481 -26.91 -19.52 -3.23
N LEU A 482 -26.26 -20.43 -3.99
CA LEU A 482 -26.27 -20.40 -5.46
C LEU A 482 -27.68 -20.57 -6.04
N GLN A 483 -28.51 -21.38 -5.38
CA GLN A 483 -29.90 -21.59 -5.74
C GLN A 483 -30.73 -20.31 -5.53
N CYS A 484 -30.60 -19.66 -4.37
CA CYS A 484 -31.29 -18.40 -4.06
C CYS A 484 -30.95 -17.31 -5.09
N MET A 485 -29.67 -17.18 -5.47
CA MET A 485 -29.26 -16.25 -6.52
C MET A 485 -29.98 -16.46 -7.87
N LEU A 486 -30.41 -17.69 -8.17
CA LEU A 486 -31.15 -18.00 -9.38
C LEU A 486 -32.67 -17.81 -9.24
N THR A 487 -33.22 -17.88 -8.03
CA THR A 487 -34.67 -17.74 -7.79
C THR A 487 -35.10 -16.31 -7.44
N ASP A 488 -34.24 -15.55 -6.77
CA ASP A 488 -34.55 -14.18 -6.32
C ASP A 488 -34.70 -13.19 -7.48
N ALA A 489 -34.23 -13.56 -8.67
CA ALA A 489 -34.35 -12.76 -9.90
C ALA A 489 -35.66 -13.00 -10.68
N GLY A 490 -36.62 -13.77 -10.14
CA GLY A 490 -37.93 -14.00 -10.78
C GLY A 490 -37.95 -15.18 -11.76
N ASP A 491 -38.45 -14.98 -12.98
CA ASP A 491 -38.49 -16.07 -13.98
C ASP A 491 -37.07 -16.46 -14.40
N VAL A 492 -36.63 -17.62 -13.91
CA VAL A 492 -35.31 -18.25 -14.14
C VAL A 492 -34.92 -18.27 -15.63
N LYS A 493 -35.88 -18.23 -16.57
CA LYS A 493 -35.63 -18.21 -18.02
C LYS A 493 -35.15 -16.85 -18.56
N ASN A 494 -35.32 -15.77 -17.79
CA ASN A 494 -35.02 -14.39 -18.16
C ASN A 494 -33.91 -13.77 -17.28
N ILE A 495 -33.18 -14.58 -16.54
CA ILE A 495 -32.09 -14.14 -15.68
C ILE A 495 -30.94 -13.55 -16.52
N LEU A 496 -30.09 -12.70 -15.92
CA LEU A 496 -28.91 -12.20 -16.61
C LEU A 496 -27.97 -13.35 -17.01
N SER A 497 -27.60 -13.43 -18.30
CA SER A 497 -26.74 -14.50 -18.82
C SER A 497 -25.43 -14.65 -18.08
N SER A 498 -24.80 -13.53 -17.67
CA SER A 498 -23.54 -13.53 -16.91
C SER A 498 -23.68 -14.22 -15.54
N LEU A 499 -24.76 -13.96 -14.82
CA LEU A 499 -25.07 -14.60 -13.54
C LEU A 499 -25.34 -16.10 -13.72
N ALA A 500 -26.13 -16.47 -14.72
CA ALA A 500 -26.41 -17.88 -15.02
C ALA A 500 -25.14 -18.65 -15.40
N ILE A 501 -24.26 -18.07 -16.23
CA ILE A 501 -22.98 -18.69 -16.62
C ILE A 501 -22.07 -18.86 -15.39
N HIS A 502 -21.99 -17.84 -14.51
CA HIS A 502 -21.20 -17.92 -13.29
C HIS A 502 -21.66 -19.07 -12.39
N VAL A 503 -22.97 -19.16 -12.12
CA VAL A 503 -23.54 -20.22 -11.27
C VAL A 503 -23.35 -21.60 -11.90
N LEU A 504 -23.55 -21.75 -13.22
CA LEU A 504 -23.36 -23.02 -13.93
C LEU A 504 -21.89 -23.49 -13.90
N LYS A 505 -20.92 -22.57 -14.07
CA LYS A 505 -19.50 -22.90 -14.00
C LYS A 505 -19.09 -23.29 -12.58
N LYS A 506 -19.58 -22.56 -11.56
CA LYS A 506 -19.29 -22.85 -10.16
C LYS A 506 -19.87 -24.21 -9.74
N LEU A 507 -21.11 -24.52 -10.11
CA LEU A 507 -21.73 -25.83 -9.87
C LEU A 507 -21.03 -26.97 -10.62
N SER A 508 -20.50 -26.72 -11.82
CA SER A 508 -19.76 -27.74 -12.58
C SER A 508 -18.41 -28.11 -11.95
N GLY A 509 -17.82 -27.20 -11.18
CA GLY A 509 -16.56 -27.41 -10.45
C GLY A 509 -16.73 -28.06 -9.07
N MET A 510 -17.96 -28.21 -8.58
CA MET A 510 -18.26 -28.82 -7.29
C MET A 510 -18.49 -30.33 -7.41
N THR A 511 -17.99 -31.11 -6.44
CA THR A 511 -18.31 -32.54 -6.28
C THR A 511 -19.62 -32.69 -5.53
N LEU A 512 -20.71 -32.79 -6.29
CA LEU A 512 -22.06 -32.95 -5.73
C LEU A 512 -22.36 -34.42 -5.45
N ASN A 513 -23.26 -34.70 -4.49
CA ASN A 513 -23.83 -36.03 -4.28
C ASN A 513 -25.36 -35.97 -4.44
N VAL A 514 -26.00 -37.15 -4.53
CA VAL A 514 -27.44 -37.28 -4.79
C VAL A 514 -28.30 -36.64 -3.68
N GLU A 515 -27.86 -36.76 -2.43
CA GLU A 515 -28.57 -36.21 -1.26
C GLU A 515 -28.58 -34.68 -1.27
N VAL A 516 -27.46 -34.06 -1.63
CA VAL A 516 -27.34 -32.60 -1.75
C VAL A 516 -28.17 -32.07 -2.91
N LEU A 517 -28.20 -32.77 -4.06
CA LEU A 517 -29.07 -32.38 -5.19
C LEU A 517 -30.57 -32.49 -4.86
N LYS A 518 -30.96 -33.48 -4.04
CA LYS A 518 -32.35 -33.66 -3.59
C LYS A 518 -32.75 -32.64 -2.54
N SER A 519 -31.91 -32.39 -1.54
CA SER A 519 -32.19 -31.46 -0.44
C SER A 519 -32.21 -29.99 -0.88
N THR A 520 -31.32 -29.59 -1.78
CA THR A 520 -31.25 -28.20 -2.28
C THR A 520 -32.20 -27.91 -3.44
N GLY A 521 -32.73 -28.95 -4.12
CA GLY A 521 -33.62 -28.75 -5.27
C GLY A 521 -33.00 -28.04 -6.48
N VAL A 522 -31.69 -27.76 -6.45
CA VAL A 522 -30.96 -26.99 -7.48
C VAL A 522 -31.10 -27.61 -8.88
N GLY A 523 -31.21 -28.94 -8.96
CA GLY A 523 -31.42 -29.67 -10.21
C GLY A 523 -32.67 -29.24 -10.98
N ARG A 524 -33.76 -28.88 -10.29
CA ARG A 524 -35.00 -28.41 -10.93
C ARG A 524 -34.82 -27.03 -11.55
N ILE A 525 -34.04 -26.16 -10.90
CA ILE A 525 -33.80 -24.78 -11.35
C ILE A 525 -32.85 -24.77 -12.55
N ILE A 526 -31.76 -25.54 -12.50
CA ILE A 526 -30.86 -25.72 -13.65
C ILE A 526 -31.61 -26.34 -14.84
N SER A 527 -32.58 -27.21 -14.61
CA SER A 527 -33.43 -27.76 -15.68
C SER A 527 -34.26 -26.67 -16.39
N LYS A 528 -34.70 -25.63 -15.67
CA LYS A 528 -35.40 -24.48 -16.28
C LYS A 528 -34.45 -23.64 -17.16
N LEU A 529 -33.18 -23.52 -16.79
CA LEU A 529 -32.15 -22.80 -17.57
C LEU A 529 -31.83 -23.45 -18.93
N LYS A 530 -32.22 -24.71 -19.17
CA LYS A 530 -32.14 -25.30 -20.52
C LYS A 530 -32.96 -24.55 -21.56
N LYS A 531 -33.99 -23.80 -21.15
CA LYS A 531 -34.85 -23.00 -22.04
C LYS A 531 -34.52 -21.49 -21.97
N HIS A 532 -33.34 -21.14 -21.48
CA HIS A 532 -32.90 -19.75 -21.41
C HIS A 532 -32.75 -19.13 -22.80
N LYS A 533 -32.99 -17.82 -22.92
CA LYS A 533 -32.89 -17.06 -24.18
C LYS A 533 -31.48 -17.04 -24.78
N ASP A 534 -30.48 -17.12 -23.91
CA ASP A 534 -29.07 -17.22 -24.27
C ASP A 534 -28.67 -18.68 -24.55
N GLY A 535 -28.16 -18.93 -25.77
CA GLY A 535 -27.73 -20.24 -26.23
C GLY A 535 -26.55 -20.82 -25.43
N GLU A 536 -25.65 -19.99 -24.89
CA GLU A 536 -24.53 -20.48 -24.09
C GLU A 536 -25.00 -21.00 -22.72
N VAL A 537 -25.90 -20.27 -22.07
CA VAL A 537 -26.54 -20.67 -20.80
C VAL A 537 -27.29 -21.99 -20.96
N SER A 538 -28.10 -22.11 -22.01
CA SER A 538 -28.83 -23.34 -22.33
C SER A 538 -27.88 -24.52 -22.52
N ARG A 539 -26.81 -24.32 -23.30
CA ARG A 539 -25.81 -25.36 -23.58
C ARG A 539 -25.10 -25.82 -22.30
N LEU A 540 -24.66 -24.89 -21.44
CA LEU A 540 -23.98 -25.21 -20.19
C LEU A 540 -24.92 -25.93 -19.19
N ALA A 541 -26.18 -25.51 -19.08
CA ALA A 541 -27.18 -26.19 -18.26
C ALA A 541 -27.44 -27.63 -18.75
N GLN A 542 -27.49 -27.85 -20.07
CA GLN A 542 -27.64 -29.19 -20.66
C GLN A 542 -26.44 -30.09 -20.38
N ILE A 543 -25.21 -29.57 -20.49
CA ILE A 543 -23.98 -30.30 -20.20
C ILE A 543 -23.95 -30.73 -18.73
N LEU A 544 -24.26 -29.79 -17.82
CA LEU A 544 -24.23 -30.05 -16.39
C LEU A 544 -25.27 -31.10 -15.97
N ILE A 545 -26.49 -31.04 -16.50
CA ILE A 545 -27.52 -32.06 -16.24
C ILE A 545 -27.13 -33.41 -16.84
N LYS A 546 -26.52 -33.45 -18.04
CA LYS A 546 -26.03 -34.70 -18.62
C LYS A 546 -24.92 -35.32 -17.76
N LYS A 547 -24.03 -34.49 -17.20
CA LYS A 547 -22.99 -34.92 -16.26
C LYS A 547 -23.62 -35.51 -15.00
N TRP A 548 -24.52 -34.80 -14.33
CA TRP A 548 -25.22 -35.33 -13.14
C TRP A 548 -26.04 -36.59 -13.43
N LYS A 549 -26.65 -36.69 -14.60
CA LYS A 549 -27.34 -37.92 -14.99
C LYS A 549 -26.40 -39.10 -15.11
N ARG A 550 -25.19 -38.92 -15.65
CA ARG A 550 -24.18 -39.98 -15.76
C ARG A 550 -23.56 -40.35 -14.42
N ASP A 551 -23.37 -39.36 -13.56
CA ASP A 551 -22.65 -39.53 -12.30
C ASP A 551 -23.54 -40.10 -11.18
N PHE A 552 -24.88 -40.01 -11.32
CA PHE A 552 -25.84 -40.36 -10.26
C PHE A 552 -26.97 -41.32 -10.66
N PHE A 553 -27.17 -41.58 -11.96
CA PHE A 553 -28.19 -42.50 -12.49
C PHE A 553 -27.56 -43.38 -13.57
#